data_AF-A0A961KP68-F1
#
_entry.id   AF-A0A961KP68-F1
#
_cell.length_a   1.000
_cell.length_b   1.000
_cell.length_c   1.000
_cell.angle_alpha   90.00
_cell.angle_beta   90.00
_cell.angle_gamma   90.00
#
_symmetry.space_group_name_H-M   'P 1'
#
loop_
_entity.id
_entity.type
_entity.pdbx_description
1 polymer ?
#
loop_
_entity_poly.entity_id
_entity_poly.type
_entity_poly.pdbx_seq_one_letter_code
_entity_poly.pdbx_strand_id
1 'polypeptide(L)'
;MRRLNPSLEFVREVLAATSIEEVWQLHTAKMTEYGFDRMIYVNSRFCTGENYGDLADALVLTNYDKDLVNLMFRDAQSLNALIDIWAARNIGACSWQWTEDERAAGRMPAKAIEVLDLYRKYGIGAGYTISFAQVSELSKSAIGLSACMGFSQPAVDAMWADQGAEIELLNNVVDQKLQSLPYEGRHKPLTARQREVLR
;
A
#
# COMPACT_ATOMS: atom_id res chain seq x y z
N MET A 1 0.98 27.86 -24.22
CA MET A 1 1.12 26.45 -23.79
C MET A 1 -0.11 26.08 -22.98
N ARG A 2 -0.87 25.05 -23.36
CA ARG A 2 -1.96 24.53 -22.50
C ARG A 2 -1.31 23.87 -21.28
N ARG A 3 -1.69 24.28 -20.06
CA ARG A 3 -1.31 23.53 -18.85
C ARG A 3 -1.92 22.12 -18.97
N LEU A 4 -1.13 21.10 -18.70
CA LEU A 4 -1.63 19.73 -18.68
C LEU A 4 -2.57 19.58 -17.47
N ASN A 5 -3.49 18.62 -17.53
CA ASN A 5 -4.29 18.24 -16.37
C ASN A 5 -3.33 17.81 -15.23
N PRO A 6 -3.47 18.29 -13.99
CA PRO A 6 -2.58 17.94 -12.87
C PRO A 6 -2.31 16.45 -12.71
N SER A 7 -3.30 15.60 -12.98
CA SER A 7 -3.16 14.14 -12.89
C SER A 7 -2.35 13.56 -14.06
N LEU A 8 -2.42 14.17 -15.24
CA LEU A 8 -1.55 13.81 -16.36
C LEU A 8 -0.09 14.26 -16.14
N GLU A 9 0.11 15.41 -15.47
CA GLU A 9 1.44 15.87 -15.07
C GLU A 9 2.07 14.89 -14.07
N PHE A 10 1.31 14.47 -13.06
CA PHE A 10 1.74 13.46 -12.10
C PHE A 10 2.11 12.13 -12.78
N VAL A 11 1.24 11.61 -13.65
CA VAL A 11 1.53 10.35 -14.39
C VAL A 11 2.81 10.48 -15.22
N ARG A 12 3.01 11.62 -15.91
CA ARG A 12 4.23 11.86 -16.68
C ARG A 12 5.48 11.84 -15.80
N GLU A 13 5.41 12.46 -14.61
CA GLU A 13 6.53 12.50 -13.65
C GLU A 13 6.83 11.12 -13.09
N VAL A 14 5.82 10.36 -12.67
CA VAL A 14 5.99 8.97 -12.22
C VAL A 14 6.60 8.10 -13.31
N LEU A 15 6.14 8.22 -14.55
CA LEU A 15 6.70 7.44 -15.66
C LEU A 15 8.16 7.81 -15.96
N ALA A 16 8.53 9.08 -15.80
CA ALA A 16 9.90 9.58 -15.99
C ALA A 16 10.85 9.22 -14.83
N ALA A 17 10.32 8.96 -13.64
CA ALA A 17 11.12 8.66 -12.45
C ALA A 17 12.03 7.44 -12.66
N THR A 18 13.21 7.45 -12.04
CA THR A 18 14.25 6.42 -12.27
C THR A 18 14.62 5.63 -11.02
N SER A 19 14.06 6.00 -9.86
CA SER A 19 14.25 5.28 -8.61
C SER A 19 12.94 5.12 -7.83
N ILE A 20 12.92 4.15 -6.91
CA ILE A 20 11.77 3.88 -6.04
C ILE A 20 11.51 5.07 -5.11
N GLU A 21 12.58 5.70 -4.60
CA GLU A 21 12.50 6.86 -3.72
C GLU A 21 11.83 8.05 -4.41
N GLU A 22 12.15 8.30 -5.68
CA GLU A 22 11.55 9.38 -6.47
C GLU A 22 10.05 9.14 -6.68
N VAL A 23 9.68 7.91 -7.08
CA VAL A 23 8.27 7.52 -7.24
C VAL A 23 7.51 7.67 -5.92
N TRP A 24 8.09 7.22 -4.81
CA TRP A 24 7.46 7.28 -3.48
C TRP A 24 7.28 8.73 -3.00
N GLN A 25 8.25 9.60 -3.23
CA GLN A 25 8.13 11.03 -2.89
C GLN A 25 7.03 11.71 -3.70
N LEU A 26 6.98 11.47 -5.02
CA LEU A 26 5.92 12.02 -5.88
C LEU A 26 4.55 11.51 -5.44
N HIS A 27 4.43 10.20 -5.20
CA HIS A 27 3.17 9.56 -4.83
C HIS A 27 2.65 10.05 -3.49
N THR A 28 3.49 10.11 -2.45
CA THR A 28 3.06 10.58 -1.13
C THR A 28 2.63 12.05 -1.15
N ALA A 29 3.34 12.91 -1.89
CA ALA A 29 2.94 14.30 -2.09
C ALA A 29 1.58 14.39 -2.79
N LYS A 30 1.36 13.61 -3.85
CA LYS A 30 0.11 13.60 -4.59
C LYS A 30 -1.08 13.09 -3.76
N MET A 31 -0.90 12.04 -2.99
CA MET A 31 -1.96 11.48 -2.13
C MET A 31 -2.36 12.44 -0.99
N THR A 32 -1.41 13.26 -0.52
CA THR A 32 -1.69 14.31 0.47
C THR A 32 -2.70 15.34 -0.06
N GLU A 33 -2.69 15.64 -1.37
CA GLU A 33 -3.67 16.55 -1.99
C GLU A 33 -5.11 16.03 -1.88
N TYR A 34 -5.31 14.71 -1.79
CA TYR A 34 -6.61 14.06 -1.58
C TYR A 34 -6.94 13.84 -0.10
N GLY A 35 -6.06 14.27 0.82
CA GLY A 35 -6.25 14.11 2.26
C GLY A 35 -5.69 12.80 2.83
N PHE A 36 -4.86 12.07 2.08
CA PHE A 36 -4.14 10.88 2.56
C PHE A 36 -2.69 11.22 2.89
N ASP A 37 -2.39 11.45 4.18
CA ASP A 37 -1.07 11.88 4.64
C ASP A 37 -0.14 10.72 5.01
N ARG A 38 -0.69 9.52 5.22
CA ARG A 38 0.02 8.36 5.74
C ARG A 38 -0.31 7.14 4.91
N MET A 39 0.71 6.47 4.41
CA MET A 39 0.59 5.35 3.49
C MET A 39 1.51 4.20 3.88
N ILE A 40 1.06 2.98 3.57
CA ILE A 40 1.89 1.78 3.57
C ILE A 40 1.61 0.97 2.31
N TYR A 41 2.65 0.78 1.50
CA TYR A 41 2.63 -0.04 0.30
C TYR A 41 3.42 -1.32 0.54
N VAL A 42 2.90 -2.43 0.03
CA VAL A 42 3.54 -3.75 0.08
C VAL A 42 3.46 -4.37 -1.31
N ASN A 43 4.61 -4.80 -1.83
CA ASN A 43 4.70 -5.67 -3.02
C ASN A 43 5.49 -6.92 -2.65
N SER A 44 4.84 -8.08 -2.78
CA SER A 44 5.48 -9.39 -2.59
C SER A 44 5.48 -10.14 -3.91
N ARG A 45 6.61 -10.81 -4.20
CA ARG A 45 6.85 -11.59 -5.42
C ARG A 45 6.82 -13.10 -5.20
N PHE A 46 6.75 -13.53 -3.93
CA PHE A 46 6.81 -14.93 -3.53
C PHE A 46 5.68 -15.27 -2.54
N CYS A 47 4.44 -15.08 -2.99
CA CYS A 47 3.25 -15.40 -2.22
C CYS A 47 2.94 -16.91 -2.28
N THR A 48 2.37 -17.45 -1.20
CA THR A 48 1.83 -18.82 -1.17
C THR A 48 0.34 -18.79 -0.82
N GLY A 49 -0.52 -19.02 -1.81
CA GLY A 49 -1.97 -18.96 -1.63
C GLY A 49 -2.47 -17.54 -1.36
N GLU A 50 -3.25 -17.37 -0.30
CA GLU A 50 -3.98 -16.12 0.02
C GLU A 50 -3.23 -15.22 1.03
N ASN A 51 -1.89 -15.24 1.02
CA ASN A 51 -1.06 -14.39 1.89
C ASN A 51 0.01 -13.64 1.07
N TYR A 52 0.66 -12.66 1.69
CA TYR A 52 1.76 -11.91 1.08
C TYR A 52 3.13 -12.62 1.19
N GLY A 53 3.18 -13.90 1.59
CA GLY A 53 4.43 -14.61 1.83
C GLY A 53 5.26 -14.03 2.97
N ASP A 54 6.58 -14.21 2.92
CA ASP A 54 7.52 -13.60 3.86
C ASP A 54 7.73 -12.12 3.52
N LEU A 55 7.40 -11.24 4.45
CA LEU A 55 7.58 -9.79 4.29
C LEU A 55 9.05 -9.37 4.26
N ALA A 56 9.96 -10.23 4.74
CA ALA A 56 11.40 -10.00 4.59
C ALA A 56 11.82 -9.98 3.10
N ASP A 57 11.05 -10.62 2.23
CA ASP A 57 11.27 -10.67 0.78
C ASP A 57 10.35 -9.70 0.01
N ALA A 58 9.51 -8.95 0.72
CA ALA A 58 8.62 -7.95 0.13
C ALA A 58 9.28 -6.56 0.08
N LEU A 59 8.94 -5.78 -0.94
CA LEU A 59 9.17 -4.34 -0.94
C LEU A 59 8.08 -3.69 -0.08
N VAL A 60 8.49 -3.06 1.02
CA VAL A 60 7.60 -2.27 1.88
C VAL A 60 8.02 -0.80 1.83
N LEU A 61 7.08 0.07 1.46
CA LEU A 61 7.28 1.53 1.48
C LEU A 61 6.26 2.14 2.44
N THR A 62 6.70 3.01 3.33
CA THR A 62 5.81 3.71 4.25
C THR A 62 6.38 5.05 4.68
N ASN A 63 5.49 5.98 5.00
CA ASN A 63 5.81 7.24 5.68
C ASN A 63 5.18 7.30 7.09
N TYR A 64 4.82 6.14 7.65
CA TYR A 64 4.38 6.04 9.04
C TYR A 64 5.51 6.37 10.01
N ASP A 65 5.13 6.77 11.23
CA ASP A 65 6.09 6.97 12.31
C ASP A 65 6.86 5.67 12.62
N LYS A 66 8.16 5.82 12.92
CA LYS A 66 9.05 4.67 13.14
C LYS A 66 8.60 3.77 14.28
N ASP A 67 8.00 4.32 15.34
CA ASP A 67 7.53 3.52 16.47
C ASP A 67 6.35 2.65 16.05
N LEU A 68 5.43 3.20 15.25
CA LEU A 68 4.33 2.44 14.68
C LEU A 68 4.84 1.35 13.74
N VAL A 69 5.78 1.68 12.83
CA VAL A 69 6.40 0.69 11.92
C VAL A 69 7.05 -0.43 12.73
N ASN A 70 7.83 -0.10 13.76
CA ASN A 70 8.46 -1.10 14.61
C ASN A 70 7.42 -2.01 15.29
N LEU A 71 6.29 -1.47 15.74
CA LEU A 71 5.19 -2.27 16.29
C LEU A 71 4.50 -3.15 15.24
N MET A 72 4.32 -2.63 14.02
CA MET A 72 3.74 -3.32 12.86
C MET A 72 4.61 -4.44 12.29
N PHE A 73 5.89 -4.53 12.66
CA PHE A 73 6.80 -5.58 12.20
C PHE A 73 7.49 -6.31 13.35
N ARG A 74 7.12 -6.03 14.61
CA ARG A 74 7.78 -6.59 15.80
C ARG A 74 7.59 -8.09 15.92
N ASP A 75 6.37 -8.54 15.66
CA ASP A 75 5.98 -9.92 15.59
C ASP A 75 5.53 -10.14 14.15
N ALA A 76 6.13 -11.05 13.38
CA ALA A 76 5.82 -11.32 11.96
C ALA A 76 4.33 -11.68 11.67
N GLN A 77 3.47 -11.63 12.69
CA GLN A 77 2.02 -11.80 12.68
C GLN A 77 1.22 -10.48 12.62
N SER A 78 1.86 -9.33 12.49
CA SER A 78 1.19 -8.01 12.61
C SER A 78 0.51 -7.54 11.32
N LEU A 79 0.75 -8.18 10.17
CA LEU A 79 -0.12 -8.11 8.99
C LEU A 79 -1.31 -9.09 9.10
N ASN A 80 -2.04 -8.99 10.20
CA ASN A 80 -3.31 -9.68 10.42
C ASN A 80 -4.44 -8.66 10.68
N ALA A 81 -4.29 -7.42 10.20
CA ALA A 81 -5.45 -6.55 10.11
C ALA A 81 -6.41 -7.19 9.10
N LEU A 82 -7.71 -7.22 9.41
CA LEU A 82 -8.70 -7.83 8.51
C LEU A 82 -8.59 -7.30 7.08
N ILE A 83 -8.15 -6.05 6.92
CA ILE A 83 -7.96 -5.42 5.62
C ILE A 83 -6.80 -6.03 4.80
N ASP A 84 -5.79 -6.60 5.45
CA ASP A 84 -4.70 -7.33 4.78
C ASP A 84 -5.21 -8.65 4.20
N ILE A 85 -6.05 -9.35 4.97
CA ILE A 85 -6.73 -10.58 4.54
C ILE A 85 -7.67 -10.28 3.37
N TRP A 86 -8.41 -9.17 3.45
CA TRP A 86 -9.26 -8.71 2.35
C TRP A 86 -8.41 -8.44 1.11
N ALA A 87 -7.32 -7.66 1.23
CA ALA A 87 -6.48 -7.31 0.09
C ALA A 87 -5.85 -8.54 -0.56
N ALA A 88 -5.46 -9.55 0.23
CA ALA A 88 -4.89 -10.78 -0.30
C ALA A 88 -5.87 -11.62 -1.14
N ARG A 89 -7.19 -11.38 -1.03
CA ARG A 89 -8.25 -12.16 -1.67
C ARG A 89 -9.09 -11.38 -2.69
N ASN A 90 -8.86 -10.08 -2.81
CA ASN A 90 -9.67 -9.18 -3.62
C ASN A 90 -8.78 -8.31 -4.51
N ILE A 91 -9.38 -7.69 -5.52
CA ILE A 91 -8.78 -6.66 -6.37
C ILE A 91 -9.71 -5.45 -6.33
N GLY A 92 -9.12 -4.26 -6.31
CA GLY A 92 -9.83 -2.98 -6.25
C GLY A 92 -9.68 -2.30 -4.89
N ALA A 93 -10.53 -1.31 -4.62
CA ALA A 93 -10.49 -0.52 -3.42
C ALA A 93 -11.53 -0.96 -2.36
N CYS A 94 -11.13 -0.92 -1.09
CA CYS A 94 -11.99 -1.23 0.06
C CYS A 94 -11.92 -0.12 1.10
N SER A 95 -13.09 0.42 1.45
CA SER A 95 -13.28 1.33 2.57
C SER A 95 -12.93 0.62 3.88
N TRP A 96 -12.25 1.31 4.79
CA TRP A 96 -12.02 0.74 6.12
C TRP A 96 -13.29 0.67 6.98
N GLN A 97 -14.42 1.24 6.52
CA GLN A 97 -15.73 0.99 7.11
C GLN A 97 -16.06 -0.51 7.17
N TRP A 98 -15.60 -1.27 6.17
CA TRP A 98 -15.78 -2.73 6.15
C TRP A 98 -15.21 -3.40 7.41
N THR A 99 -14.07 -2.92 7.93
CA THR A 99 -13.49 -3.49 9.15
C THR A 99 -14.37 -3.21 10.38
N GLU A 100 -15.00 -2.05 10.46
CA GLU A 100 -15.94 -1.74 11.55
C GLU A 100 -17.22 -2.57 11.43
N ASP A 101 -17.70 -2.82 10.21
CA ASP A 101 -18.88 -3.65 9.96
C ASP A 101 -18.61 -5.13 10.36
N GLU A 102 -17.43 -5.66 10.04
CA GLU A 102 -17.00 -7.00 10.48
C GLU A 102 -16.84 -7.08 12.00
N ARG A 103 -16.36 -6.00 12.64
CA ARG A 103 -16.28 -5.89 14.11
C ARG A 103 -17.67 -5.89 14.73
N ALA A 104 -18.58 -5.05 14.23
CA ALA A 104 -19.95 -4.94 14.72
C ALA A 104 -20.72 -6.25 14.56
N ALA A 105 -20.43 -7.00 13.50
CA ALA A 105 -21.01 -8.31 13.27
C ALA A 105 -20.36 -9.46 14.06
N GLY A 106 -19.31 -9.18 14.86
CA GLY A 106 -18.61 -10.19 15.66
C GLY A 106 -17.80 -11.21 14.84
N ARG A 107 -17.45 -10.88 13.59
CA ARG A 107 -16.69 -11.75 12.67
C ARG A 107 -15.19 -11.48 12.68
N MET A 108 -14.75 -10.45 13.41
CA MET A 108 -13.35 -10.09 13.53
C MET A 108 -12.62 -10.91 14.62
N PRO A 109 -11.48 -11.54 14.30
CA PRO A 109 -10.64 -12.18 15.30
C PRO A 109 -10.16 -11.19 16.37
N ALA A 110 -10.03 -11.64 17.62
CA ALA A 110 -9.58 -10.79 18.74
C ALA A 110 -8.26 -10.05 18.44
N LYS A 111 -7.31 -10.72 17.77
CA LYS A 111 -6.03 -10.12 17.40
C LYS A 111 -6.17 -8.98 16.39
N ALA A 112 -7.09 -9.09 15.44
CA ALA A 112 -7.37 -8.03 14.48
C ALA A 112 -8.01 -6.81 15.18
N ILE A 113 -8.85 -7.03 16.20
CA ILE A 113 -9.40 -5.94 17.03
C ILE A 113 -8.28 -5.19 17.75
N GLU A 114 -7.34 -5.91 18.38
CA GLU A 114 -6.18 -5.30 19.05
C GLU A 114 -5.34 -4.43 18.11
N VAL A 115 -5.09 -4.90 16.88
CA VAL A 115 -4.33 -4.17 15.86
C VAL A 115 -5.07 -2.89 15.43
N LEU A 116 -6.38 -2.96 15.17
CA LEU A 116 -7.16 -1.77 14.82
C LEU A 116 -7.22 -0.78 15.97
N ASP A 117 -7.42 -1.23 17.22
CA ASP A 117 -7.40 -0.36 18.39
C ASP A 117 -6.02 0.30 18.58
N LEU A 118 -4.92 -0.39 18.26
CA LEU A 118 -3.58 0.19 18.22
C LEU A 118 -3.46 1.27 17.14
N TYR A 119 -3.87 0.98 15.90
CA TYR A 119 -3.83 1.95 14.79
C TYR A 119 -4.62 3.21 15.11
N ARG A 120 -5.81 3.09 15.74
CA ARG A 120 -6.59 4.24 16.18
C ARG A 120 -5.86 5.09 17.22
N LYS A 121 -5.07 4.49 18.13
CA LYS A 121 -4.22 5.25 19.08
C LYS A 121 -3.12 6.05 18.40
N TYR A 122 -2.63 5.60 17.24
CA TYR A 122 -1.70 6.33 16.38
C TYR A 122 -2.43 7.26 15.39
N GLY A 123 -3.74 7.47 15.55
CA GLY A 123 -4.54 8.35 14.72
C GLY A 123 -4.85 7.80 13.33
N ILE A 124 -4.71 6.50 13.11
CA ILE A 124 -5.09 5.80 11.88
C ILE A 124 -6.46 5.16 12.13
N GLY A 125 -7.51 5.79 11.61
CA GLY A 125 -8.88 5.33 11.86
C GLY A 125 -9.85 5.51 10.69
N ALA A 126 -9.42 6.15 9.60
CA ALA A 126 -10.20 6.29 8.38
C ALA A 126 -9.28 6.20 7.17
N GLY A 127 -9.75 5.56 6.10
CA GLY A 127 -8.92 5.30 4.94
C GLY A 127 -9.50 4.29 3.97
N TYR A 128 -8.67 3.94 2.99
CA TYR A 128 -8.95 2.92 1.99
C TYR A 128 -7.74 2.01 1.83
N THR A 129 -7.98 0.75 1.50
CA THR A 129 -6.95 -0.14 0.99
C THR A 129 -7.24 -0.45 -0.46
N ILE A 130 -6.22 -0.35 -1.32
CA ILE A 130 -6.31 -0.78 -2.73
C ILE A 130 -5.48 -2.04 -2.88
N SER A 131 -6.08 -3.10 -3.41
CA SER A 131 -5.40 -4.31 -3.85
C SER A 131 -5.26 -4.30 -5.37
N PHE A 132 -4.04 -4.45 -5.86
CA PHE A 132 -3.73 -4.31 -7.29
C PHE A 132 -3.84 -5.64 -8.02
N ALA A 133 -4.36 -5.59 -9.25
CA ALA A 133 -4.33 -6.75 -10.15
C ALA A 133 -2.89 -7.11 -10.51
N GLN A 134 -2.56 -8.40 -10.45
CA GLN A 134 -1.22 -8.90 -10.76
C GLN A 134 -1.26 -9.91 -11.90
N VAL A 135 -0.18 -9.98 -12.67
CA VAL A 135 -0.04 -10.94 -13.79
C VAL A 135 0.19 -12.36 -13.29
N SER A 136 0.85 -12.50 -12.13
CA SER A 136 1.15 -13.79 -11.49
C SER A 136 0.39 -13.92 -10.17
N GLU A 137 -0.16 -15.10 -9.91
CA GLU A 137 -0.79 -15.44 -8.62
C GLU A 137 0.21 -15.47 -7.45
N LEU A 138 1.51 -15.59 -7.77
CA LEU A 138 2.61 -15.55 -6.80
C LEU A 138 3.01 -14.13 -6.42
N SER A 139 2.49 -13.12 -7.14
CA SER A 139 2.70 -11.72 -6.81
C SER A 139 1.43 -11.12 -6.24
N LYS A 140 1.58 -10.31 -5.19
CA LYS A 140 0.49 -9.51 -4.62
C LYS A 140 1.02 -8.12 -4.32
N SER A 141 0.19 -7.11 -4.52
CA SER A 141 0.52 -5.75 -4.11
C SER A 141 -0.71 -5.05 -3.60
N ALA A 142 -0.53 -4.26 -2.56
CA ALA A 142 -1.57 -3.43 -2.02
C ALA A 142 -1.00 -2.17 -1.39
N ILE A 143 -1.86 -1.18 -1.21
CA ILE A 143 -1.55 0.03 -0.47
C ILE A 143 -2.68 0.38 0.49
N GLY A 144 -2.32 0.70 1.73
CA GLY A 144 -3.19 1.36 2.68
C GLY A 144 -3.01 2.88 2.57
N LEU A 145 -4.10 3.60 2.31
CA LEU A 145 -4.18 5.06 2.28
C LEU A 145 -4.91 5.53 3.55
N SER A 146 -4.16 6.00 4.55
CA SER A 146 -4.72 6.57 5.78
C SER A 146 -5.05 8.03 5.58
N ALA A 147 -6.27 8.43 5.93
CA ALA A 147 -6.64 9.83 5.94
C ALA A 147 -5.94 10.59 7.08
N CYS A 148 -5.81 11.90 6.90
CA CYS A 148 -5.32 12.80 7.93
C CYS A 148 -6.07 12.61 9.25
N MET A 149 -5.38 12.79 10.38
CA MET A 149 -5.99 12.71 11.70
C MET A 149 -7.19 13.67 11.80
N GLY A 150 -8.32 13.15 12.31
CA GLY A 150 -9.56 13.91 12.48
C GLY A 150 -10.59 13.73 11.35
N PHE A 151 -10.23 13.09 10.24
CA PHE A 151 -11.22 12.66 9.25
C PHE A 151 -12.00 11.45 9.75
N SER A 152 -13.32 11.47 9.53
CA SER A 152 -14.19 10.32 9.77
C SER A 152 -14.28 9.46 8.51
N GLN A 153 -14.49 8.15 8.67
CA GLN A 153 -14.65 7.26 7.52
C GLN A 153 -15.78 7.71 6.56
N PRO A 154 -16.96 8.17 7.02
CA PRO A 154 -17.98 8.70 6.11
C PRO A 154 -17.52 9.91 5.29
N ALA A 155 -16.67 10.78 5.84
CA ALA A 155 -16.12 11.90 5.09
C ALA A 155 -15.12 11.43 4.01
N VAL A 156 -14.30 10.42 4.34
CA VAL A 156 -13.39 9.79 3.37
C VAL A 156 -14.17 9.07 2.27
N ASP A 157 -15.25 8.35 2.61
CA ASP A 157 -16.11 7.67 1.64
C ASP A 157 -16.82 8.67 0.71
N ALA A 158 -17.26 9.82 1.22
CA ALA A 158 -17.85 10.88 0.41
C ALA A 158 -16.85 11.47 -0.59
N MET A 159 -15.60 11.70 -0.16
CA MET A 159 -14.52 12.11 -1.06
C MET A 159 -14.21 11.01 -2.09
N TRP A 160 -14.16 9.75 -1.65
CA TRP A 160 -13.89 8.61 -2.53
C TRP A 160 -14.97 8.44 -3.60
N ALA A 161 -16.23 8.72 -3.29
CA ALA A 161 -17.33 8.66 -4.27
C ALA A 161 -17.14 9.63 -5.45
N ASP A 162 -16.47 10.76 -5.23
CA ASP A 162 -16.19 11.77 -6.26
C ASP A 162 -14.84 11.54 -6.96
N GLN A 163 -13.78 11.25 -6.19
CA GLN A 163 -12.40 11.25 -6.68
C GLN A 163 -11.75 9.86 -6.71
N GLY A 164 -12.40 8.83 -6.16
CA GLY A 164 -11.82 7.50 -5.94
C GLY A 164 -11.36 6.81 -7.21
N ALA A 165 -12.06 6.99 -8.34
CA ALA A 165 -11.65 6.42 -9.62
C ALA A 165 -10.33 7.00 -10.13
N GLU A 166 -10.11 8.30 -9.92
CA GLU A 166 -8.84 8.95 -10.25
C GLU A 166 -7.73 8.47 -9.31
N ILE A 167 -7.99 8.45 -8.00
CA ILE A 167 -7.04 8.01 -6.98
C ILE A 167 -6.60 6.57 -7.26
N GLU A 168 -7.54 5.66 -7.55
CA GLU A 168 -7.26 4.28 -7.88
C GLU A 168 -6.41 4.15 -9.14
N LEU A 169 -6.72 4.91 -10.21
CA LEU A 169 -5.92 4.92 -11.43
C LEU A 169 -4.47 5.39 -11.16
N LEU A 170 -4.30 6.47 -10.40
CA LEU A 170 -2.97 6.99 -10.06
C LEU A 170 -2.14 5.98 -9.26
N ASN A 171 -2.78 5.29 -8.30
CA ASN A 171 -2.13 4.24 -7.52
C ASN A 171 -1.74 3.03 -8.37
N ASN A 172 -2.58 2.64 -9.35
CA ASN A 172 -2.23 1.57 -10.30
C ASN A 172 -1.00 1.93 -11.15
N VAL A 173 -0.89 3.18 -11.63
CA VAL A 173 0.30 3.65 -12.36
C VAL A 173 1.55 3.59 -11.49
N VAL A 174 1.44 3.99 -10.22
CA VAL A 174 2.55 3.94 -9.26
C VAL A 174 2.98 2.50 -8.96
N ASP A 175 2.04 1.58 -8.70
CA ASP A 175 2.32 0.16 -8.51
C ASP A 175 3.11 -0.40 -9.70
N GLN A 176 2.62 -0.22 -10.93
CA GLN A 176 3.30 -0.71 -12.13
C GLN A 176 4.70 -0.09 -12.29
N LYS A 177 4.85 1.20 -11.99
CA LYS A 177 6.15 1.86 -12.05
C LYS A 177 7.12 1.27 -11.01
N LEU A 178 6.69 1.11 -9.76
CA LEU A 178 7.50 0.52 -8.69
C LEU A 178 7.93 -0.91 -9.04
N GLN A 179 7.05 -1.70 -9.64
CA GLN A 179 7.37 -3.06 -10.07
C GLN A 179 8.40 -3.10 -11.22
N SER A 180 8.40 -2.09 -12.09
CA SER A 180 9.33 -1.99 -13.23
C SER A 180 10.75 -1.53 -12.83
N LEU A 181 10.88 -0.87 -11.68
CA LEU A 181 12.15 -0.32 -11.23
C LEU A 181 13.02 -1.40 -10.57
N PRO A 182 14.35 -1.35 -10.75
CA PRO A 182 15.25 -2.27 -10.08
C PRO A 182 15.18 -2.03 -8.57
N TYR A 183 14.94 -3.11 -7.83
CA TYR A 183 15.08 -3.13 -6.38
C TYR A 183 16.10 -4.20 -6.03
N GLU A 184 17.27 -3.76 -5.61
CA GLU A 184 18.21 -4.63 -4.91
C GLU A 184 17.67 -4.80 -3.48
N GLY A 185 16.81 -5.81 -3.28
CA GLY A 185 16.43 -6.21 -1.92
C GLY A 185 17.67 -6.65 -1.11
N ARG A 186 17.47 -7.34 0.02
CA ARG A 186 18.59 -7.85 0.83
C ARG A 186 19.53 -8.85 0.14
N HIS A 187 19.25 -9.25 -1.11
CA HIS A 187 20.13 -10.14 -1.86
C HIS A 187 21.36 -9.41 -2.36
N LYS A 188 22.53 -9.85 -1.88
CA LYS A 188 23.84 -9.35 -2.32
C LYS A 188 23.92 -9.33 -3.85
N PRO A 189 24.46 -8.26 -4.47
CA PRO A 189 24.71 -8.26 -5.90
C PRO A 189 25.57 -9.46 -6.28
N LEU A 190 25.17 -10.13 -7.37
CA LEU A 190 25.88 -11.30 -7.88
C LEU A 190 27.34 -10.92 -8.16
N THR A 191 28.26 -11.73 -7.65
CA THR A 191 29.69 -11.57 -7.92
C THR A 191 29.95 -11.68 -9.43
N ALA A 192 31.08 -11.12 -9.90
CA ALA A 192 31.47 -11.21 -11.31
C ALA A 192 31.43 -12.67 -11.83
N ARG A 193 31.85 -13.62 -10.99
CA ARG A 193 31.85 -15.05 -11.29
C ARG A 193 30.44 -15.66 -11.39
N GLN A 194 29.48 -15.18 -10.62
CA GLN A 194 28.08 -15.64 -10.71
C GLN A 194 27.37 -15.09 -11.96
N ARG A 195 27.74 -13.87 -12.41
CA ARG A 195 27.21 -13.29 -13.65
C ARG A 195 27.72 -14.00 -14.92
N GLU A 196 28.91 -14.59 -14.87
CA GLU A 196 29.47 -15.37 -15.99
C GLU A 196 28.76 -16.71 -16.21
N VAL A 197 28.20 -17.33 -15.17
CA VAL A 197 27.54 -18.65 -15.25
C VAL A 197 26.09 -18.57 -15.77
N LEU A 198 25.49 -17.37 -15.76
CA LEU A 198 24.11 -17.12 -16.19
C LEU A 198 23.98 -16.58 -17.62
N ARG A 199 25.09 -16.49 -18.37
CA ARG A 199 25.09 -16.21 -19.81
C ARG A 199 25.07 -17.50 -20.61
#